data_AF-A0AAD7JRG3-F1
#
_entry.id   AF-A0AAD7JRG3-F1
#
_cell.length_a   1.000
_cell.length_b   1.000
_cell.length_c   1.000
_cell.angle_alpha   90.00
_cell.angle_beta   90.00
_cell.angle_gamma   90.00
#
_symmetry.space_group_name_H-M   'P 1'
#
loop_
_entity.id
_entity.type
_entity.pdbx_description
1 polymer ?
#
loop_
_entity_poly.entity_id
_entity_poly.type
_entity_poly.pdbx_seq_one_letter_code
_entity_poly.pdbx_strand_id
1 'polypeptide(L)'
;MLTSKALFSYHTSRNFLCFATKWTFDNDPLAALDRSSVCLVLLSGVGLTSDIWTPIVERLHHIQLQRRPFLESIWAVDRPSHGDSGVLNESALIGCQGLSPCAEYAAAFSAFLASPLLSSKERANLVVVSHSAGVAAPVYAYSECQLDPPIRSLVLIEPTVFDSSDTGIFEQWIRRTEKFIKNQKTAWTTIDEAMSTNKIWQKFHPEVRTIIANTFFRHTRGSDFSTKTSIAQEVSAFKEVALGVDIGQRLGSIIPKIPTHIIYGSRRDYWPKALDEAFFRLIHNHQHNFASVTPIAGESHFAPQEAPAQVATSIYKAVVATALQESRPVSRL
;
A
#
# COMPACT_ATOMS: atom_id res chain seq x y z
N MET A 1 15.47 -8.29 -14.06
CA MET A 1 14.17 -7.96 -13.42
C MET A 1 13.17 -7.71 -14.52
N LEU A 2 12.16 -8.57 -14.61
CA LEU A 2 11.09 -8.47 -15.59
C LEU A 2 9.84 -7.93 -14.90
N THR A 3 9.11 -7.05 -15.60
CA THR A 3 7.86 -6.46 -15.12
C THR A 3 6.73 -6.89 -16.04
N SER A 4 5.62 -7.34 -15.47
CA SER A 4 4.39 -7.67 -16.21
C SER A 4 3.17 -7.12 -15.48
N LYS A 5 2.07 -6.86 -16.19
CA LYS A 5 0.78 -6.50 -15.59
C LYS A 5 -0.22 -7.62 -15.86
N ALA A 6 -0.91 -8.05 -14.82
CA ALA A 6 -1.99 -9.01 -14.90
C ALA A 6 -3.32 -8.30 -14.63
N LEU A 7 -4.32 -8.60 -15.44
CA LEU A 7 -5.69 -8.14 -15.24
C LEU A 7 -6.48 -9.21 -14.52
N PHE A 8 -7.24 -8.83 -13.50
CA PHE A 8 -8.22 -9.70 -12.85
C PHE A 8 -9.52 -8.93 -12.61
N SER A 9 -10.59 -9.69 -12.35
CA SER A 9 -11.90 -9.12 -12.03
C SER A 9 -12.31 -9.53 -10.63
N TYR A 10 -13.14 -8.70 -10.02
CA TYR A 10 -13.81 -9.06 -8.78
C TYR A 10 -15.24 -8.53 -8.77
N HIS A 11 -16.05 -9.15 -7.92
CA HIS A 11 -17.48 -8.91 -7.86
C HIS A 11 -17.86 -8.50 -6.44
N THR A 12 -18.41 -7.29 -6.31
CA THR A 12 -19.11 -6.85 -5.10
C THR A 12 -20.57 -6.58 -5.48
N SER A 13 -20.98 -5.32 -5.48
CA SER A 13 -22.23 -4.85 -6.10
C SER A 13 -22.11 -4.64 -7.61
N ARG A 14 -20.86 -4.59 -8.13
CA ARG A 14 -20.54 -4.36 -9.53
C ARG A 14 -19.36 -5.23 -9.94
N ASN A 15 -19.14 -5.32 -11.25
CA ASN A 15 -17.97 -5.97 -11.82
C ASN A 15 -16.89 -4.91 -12.00
N PHE A 16 -15.81 -5.04 -11.24
CA PHE A 16 -14.65 -4.16 -11.37
C PHE A 16 -13.46 -4.95 -11.90
N LEU A 17 -12.60 -4.24 -12.64
CA LEU A 17 -11.35 -4.76 -13.18
C LEU A 17 -10.16 -4.13 -12.43
N CYS A 18 -9.20 -4.95 -12.04
CA CYS A 18 -8.01 -4.49 -11.35
C CYS A 18 -6.74 -5.00 -12.03
N PHE A 19 -5.73 -4.14 -12.04
CA PHE A 19 -4.38 -4.52 -12.42
C PHE A 19 -3.56 -4.92 -11.18
N ALA A 20 -2.75 -5.96 -11.36
CA ALA A 20 -1.65 -6.29 -10.49
C ALA A 20 -0.35 -6.26 -11.29
N THR A 21 0.60 -5.42 -10.91
CA THR A 21 1.94 -5.40 -11.49
C THR A 21 2.79 -6.44 -10.79
N LYS A 22 3.39 -7.37 -11.54
CA LYS A 22 4.33 -8.38 -11.06
C LYS A 22 5.75 -8.00 -11.47
N TRP A 23 6.67 -8.06 -10.52
CA TRP A 23 8.10 -8.11 -10.75
C TRP A 23 8.62 -9.50 -10.45
N THR A 24 9.35 -10.07 -11.40
CA THR A 24 10.12 -11.30 -11.22
C THR A 24 11.59 -11.01 -11.42
N PHE A 25 12.40 -11.77 -10.70
CA PHE A 25 13.85 -11.65 -10.74
C PHE A 25 14.40 -12.83 -11.50
N ASP A 26 15.44 -12.60 -12.29
CA ASP A 26 16.16 -13.67 -12.99
C ASP A 26 16.94 -14.42 -11.92
N ASN A 27 16.24 -15.34 -11.27
CA ASN A 27 16.75 -16.02 -10.09
C ASN A 27 17.80 -17.04 -10.51
N ASP A 28 18.86 -17.13 -9.71
CA ASP A 28 19.78 -18.26 -9.73
C ASP A 28 18.96 -19.57 -9.73
N PRO A 29 19.21 -20.53 -10.64
CA PRO A 29 18.55 -21.84 -10.61
C PRO A 29 18.51 -22.49 -9.22
N LEU A 30 19.48 -22.19 -8.36
CA LEU A 30 19.52 -22.66 -6.97
C LEU A 30 18.48 -22.00 -6.05
N ALA A 31 18.04 -20.77 -6.35
CA ALA A 31 16.95 -20.11 -5.62
C ALA A 31 15.58 -20.76 -5.89
N ALA A 32 15.40 -21.39 -7.06
CA ALA A 32 14.19 -22.14 -7.38
C ALA A 32 13.97 -23.35 -6.44
N LEU A 33 15.06 -23.92 -5.91
CA LEU A 33 15.04 -25.05 -4.98
C LEU A 33 14.91 -24.63 -3.50
N ASP A 34 15.00 -23.34 -3.20
CA ASP A 34 14.96 -22.86 -1.83
C ASP A 34 13.53 -22.79 -1.28
N ARG A 35 13.32 -23.43 -0.13
CA ARG A 35 12.06 -23.38 0.63
C ARG A 35 11.86 -22.06 1.37
N SER A 36 12.88 -21.19 1.44
CA SER A 36 12.81 -19.90 2.14
C SER A 36 12.39 -18.71 1.29
N SER A 37 11.89 -18.93 0.06
CA SER A 37 11.48 -17.85 -0.84
C SER A 37 10.22 -17.14 -0.35
N VAL A 38 10.17 -15.81 -0.45
CA VAL A 38 9.06 -14.97 0.00
C VAL A 38 8.38 -14.28 -1.20
N CYS A 39 7.05 -14.19 -1.16
CA CYS A 39 6.28 -13.36 -2.09
C CYS A 39 5.80 -12.10 -1.37
N LEU A 40 6.05 -10.91 -1.94
CA LEU A 40 5.53 -9.66 -1.40
C LEU A 40 4.29 -9.20 -2.19
N VAL A 41 3.28 -8.70 -1.49
CA VAL A 41 2.16 -7.95 -2.11
C VAL A 41 2.14 -6.54 -1.56
N LEU A 42 2.23 -5.55 -2.45
CA LEU A 42 2.34 -4.13 -2.14
C LEU A 42 1.00 -3.43 -2.39
N LEU A 43 0.56 -2.63 -1.42
CA LEU A 43 -0.72 -1.92 -1.45
C LEU A 43 -0.52 -0.43 -1.17
N SER A 44 -0.94 0.41 -2.11
CA SER A 44 -0.68 1.85 -2.10
C SER A 44 -1.71 2.63 -1.27
N GLY A 45 -1.28 3.80 -0.76
CA GLY A 45 -2.16 4.79 -0.15
C GLY A 45 -3.08 5.50 -1.16
N VAL A 46 -3.94 6.40 -0.66
CA VAL A 46 -4.81 7.22 -1.52
C VAL A 46 -3.99 8.15 -2.40
N GLY A 47 -4.43 8.35 -3.64
CA GLY A 47 -3.77 9.23 -4.62
C GLY A 47 -2.50 8.64 -5.24
N LEU A 48 -2.14 7.40 -4.88
CA LEU A 48 -0.96 6.69 -5.41
C LEU A 48 -1.38 5.51 -6.29
N THR A 49 -0.47 5.04 -7.13
CA THR A 49 -0.67 3.87 -8.03
C THR A 49 0.30 2.74 -7.68
N SER A 50 0.13 1.56 -8.26
CA SER A 50 1.06 0.43 -8.07
C SER A 50 2.48 0.71 -8.55
N ASP A 51 2.63 1.51 -9.61
CA ASP A 51 3.93 1.74 -10.26
C ASP A 51 4.90 2.52 -9.36
N ILE A 52 4.37 3.28 -8.37
CA ILE A 52 5.17 4.06 -7.41
C ILE A 52 6.14 3.20 -6.58
N TRP A 53 5.88 1.90 -6.49
CA TRP A 53 6.72 0.96 -5.75
C TRP A 53 7.99 0.58 -6.50
N THR A 54 8.11 0.91 -7.79
CA THR A 54 9.25 0.49 -8.64
C THR A 54 10.62 0.78 -7.99
N PRO A 55 10.90 1.99 -7.47
CA PRO A 55 12.20 2.26 -6.85
C PRO A 55 12.45 1.40 -5.60
N ILE A 56 11.42 1.06 -4.82
CA ILE A 56 11.55 0.16 -3.66
C ILE A 56 11.85 -1.27 -4.13
N VAL A 57 11.13 -1.74 -5.15
CA VAL A 57 11.32 -3.08 -5.74
C VAL A 57 12.74 -3.26 -6.27
N GLU A 58 13.27 -2.26 -6.98
CA GLU A 58 14.65 -2.30 -7.50
C GLU A 58 15.69 -2.39 -6.37
N ARG A 59 15.46 -1.67 -5.26
CA ARG A 59 16.35 -1.72 -4.09
C ARG A 59 16.23 -3.05 -3.35
N LEU A 60 15.01 -3.59 -3.20
CA LEU A 60 14.77 -4.92 -2.63
C LEU A 60 15.49 -5.99 -3.45
N HIS A 61 15.42 -5.92 -4.78
CA HIS A 61 16.15 -6.80 -5.68
C HIS A 61 17.66 -6.73 -5.44
N HIS A 62 18.23 -5.52 -5.34
CA HIS A 62 19.66 -5.38 -5.04
C HIS A 62 20.05 -5.98 -3.68
N ILE A 63 19.23 -5.78 -2.65
CA ILE A 63 19.49 -6.30 -1.30
C ILE A 63 19.50 -7.83 -1.27
N GLN A 64 18.53 -8.49 -1.94
CA GLN A 64 18.42 -9.95 -1.93
C GLN A 64 19.55 -10.66 -2.70
N LEU A 65 20.22 -9.98 -3.64
CA LEU A 65 21.40 -10.56 -4.31
C LEU A 65 22.56 -10.83 -3.35
N GLN A 66 22.54 -10.21 -2.17
CA GLN A 66 23.60 -10.32 -1.18
C GLN A 66 23.18 -11.10 0.07
N ARG A 67 21.88 -11.39 0.25
CA ARG A 67 21.30 -11.84 1.52
C ARG A 67 20.13 -12.77 1.29
N ARG A 68 19.77 -13.57 2.30
CA ARG A 68 18.51 -14.33 2.36
C ARG A 68 17.50 -13.64 3.30
N PRO A 69 16.18 -13.92 3.19
CA PRO A 69 15.52 -14.80 2.21
C PRO A 69 15.47 -14.22 0.80
N PHE A 70 15.31 -15.10 -0.21
CA PHE A 70 15.06 -14.66 -1.58
C PHE A 70 13.62 -14.17 -1.74
N LEU A 71 13.43 -13.12 -2.54
CA LEU A 71 12.12 -12.67 -2.95
C LEU A 71 11.79 -13.37 -4.27
N GLU A 72 10.87 -14.32 -4.25
CA GLU A 72 10.43 -15.04 -5.45
C GLU A 72 9.80 -14.09 -6.47
N SER A 73 8.91 -13.24 -5.95
CA SER A 73 8.13 -12.30 -6.74
C SER A 73 7.65 -11.15 -5.85
N ILE A 74 7.44 -10.02 -6.48
CA ILE A 74 6.75 -8.90 -5.85
C ILE A 74 5.56 -8.53 -6.71
N TRP A 75 4.41 -8.34 -6.07
CA TRP A 75 3.18 -7.91 -6.71
C TRP A 75 2.77 -6.56 -6.15
N ALA A 76 2.23 -5.65 -6.95
CA ALA A 76 1.55 -4.46 -6.47
C ALA A 76 0.15 -4.40 -7.08
N VAL A 77 -0.87 -4.26 -6.23
CA VAL A 77 -2.28 -4.29 -6.65
C VAL A 77 -2.83 -2.88 -6.66
N ASP A 78 -3.28 -2.42 -7.83
CA ASP A 78 -3.96 -1.12 -7.95
C ASP A 78 -5.28 -1.14 -7.18
N ARG A 79 -5.61 0.00 -6.57
CA ARG A 79 -6.97 0.22 -6.08
C ARG A 79 -7.91 0.32 -7.29
N PRO A 80 -9.14 -0.25 -7.24
CA PRO A 80 -10.10 -0.19 -8.34
C PRO A 80 -10.35 1.20 -8.92
N SER A 81 -10.23 2.24 -8.09
CA SER A 81 -10.46 3.63 -8.45
C SER A 81 -9.20 4.45 -8.77
N HIS A 82 -8.02 3.83 -8.77
CA HIS A 82 -6.74 4.51 -8.94
C HIS A 82 -5.91 3.89 -10.06
N GLY A 83 -4.94 4.65 -10.58
CA GLY A 83 -3.98 4.14 -11.56
C GLY A 83 -4.66 3.60 -12.82
N ASP A 84 -4.12 2.52 -13.36
CA ASP A 84 -4.65 1.93 -14.59
C ASP A 84 -6.02 1.28 -14.34
N SER A 85 -6.25 0.75 -13.13
CA SER A 85 -7.55 0.19 -12.75
C SER A 85 -8.64 1.26 -12.72
N GLY A 86 -8.33 2.45 -12.21
CA GLY A 86 -9.24 3.60 -12.19
C GLY A 86 -9.64 4.04 -13.60
N VAL A 87 -8.71 3.98 -14.55
CA VAL A 87 -9.01 4.27 -15.97
C VAL A 87 -9.93 3.20 -16.56
N LEU A 88 -9.66 1.91 -16.32
CA LEU A 88 -10.53 0.82 -16.80
C LEU A 88 -11.94 0.90 -16.23
N ASN A 89 -12.06 1.26 -14.95
CA ASN A 89 -13.33 1.29 -14.24
C ASN A 89 -14.05 2.63 -14.34
N GLU A 90 -13.57 3.59 -15.14
CA GLU A 90 -14.09 4.96 -15.13
C GLU A 90 -15.61 5.02 -15.29
N SER A 91 -16.16 4.27 -16.25
CA SER A 91 -17.61 4.19 -16.47
C SER A 91 -18.35 3.53 -15.30
N ALA A 92 -17.80 2.44 -14.76
CA ALA A 92 -18.37 1.71 -13.63
C ALA A 92 -18.34 2.53 -12.32
N LEU A 93 -17.40 3.47 -12.20
CA LEU A 93 -17.22 4.34 -11.04
C LEU A 93 -18.14 5.57 -11.07
N ILE A 94 -18.74 5.90 -12.23
CA ILE A 94 -19.76 6.93 -12.33
C ILE A 94 -21.00 6.50 -11.54
N GLY A 95 -21.47 7.37 -10.64
CA GLY A 95 -22.64 7.10 -9.81
C GLY A 95 -22.39 6.11 -8.66
N CYS A 96 -21.14 5.72 -8.37
CA CYS A 96 -20.78 4.92 -7.18
C CYS A 96 -20.81 5.74 -5.88
N GLN A 97 -21.74 6.69 -5.74
CA GLN A 97 -21.92 7.40 -4.49
C GLN A 97 -22.46 6.41 -3.45
N GLY A 98 -21.65 6.11 -2.42
CA GLY A 98 -22.03 5.22 -1.32
C GLY A 98 -21.27 3.89 -1.25
N LEU A 99 -20.43 3.54 -2.23
CA LEU A 99 -19.49 2.43 -2.05
C LEU A 99 -18.35 2.85 -1.11
N SER A 100 -18.03 1.97 -0.16
CA SER A 100 -16.86 2.09 0.72
C SER A 100 -15.59 1.87 -0.09
N PRO A 101 -14.76 2.91 -0.35
CA PRO A 101 -13.57 2.75 -1.17
C PRO A 101 -12.55 1.80 -0.58
N CYS A 102 -12.55 1.61 0.75
CA CYS A 102 -11.64 0.66 1.39
C CYS A 102 -12.19 -0.75 1.43
N ALA A 103 -13.51 -0.95 1.61
CA ALA A 103 -14.10 -2.27 1.42
C ALA A 103 -13.94 -2.75 -0.03
N GLU A 104 -14.09 -1.85 -1.01
CA GLU A 104 -13.83 -2.16 -2.41
C GLU A 104 -12.36 -2.53 -2.65
N TYR A 105 -11.41 -1.85 -2.01
CA TYR A 105 -10.00 -2.23 -2.11
C TYR A 105 -9.71 -3.57 -1.41
N ALA A 106 -10.34 -3.85 -0.28
CA ALA A 106 -10.26 -5.13 0.42
C ALA A 106 -10.84 -6.28 -0.40
N ALA A 107 -11.97 -6.05 -1.08
CA ALA A 107 -12.59 -7.02 -1.98
C ALA A 107 -11.68 -7.30 -3.19
N ALA A 108 -11.11 -6.26 -3.80
CA ALA A 108 -10.13 -6.42 -4.87
C ALA A 108 -8.89 -7.21 -4.41
N PHE A 109 -8.35 -6.89 -3.24
CA PHE A 109 -7.21 -7.62 -2.67
C PHE A 109 -7.56 -9.09 -2.36
N SER A 110 -8.73 -9.35 -1.77
CA SER A 110 -9.20 -10.71 -1.49
C SER A 110 -9.38 -11.52 -2.77
N ALA A 111 -9.94 -10.91 -3.82
CA ALA A 111 -10.07 -11.53 -5.13
C ALA A 111 -8.70 -11.80 -5.78
N PHE A 112 -7.73 -10.89 -5.62
CA PHE A 112 -6.36 -11.13 -6.05
C PHE A 112 -5.74 -12.35 -5.35
N LEU A 113 -5.88 -12.47 -4.03
CA LEU A 113 -5.37 -13.62 -3.27
C LEU A 113 -6.02 -14.95 -3.71
N ALA A 114 -7.31 -14.91 -4.03
CA ALA A 114 -8.08 -16.07 -4.52
C ALA A 114 -7.81 -16.40 -6.00
N SER A 115 -7.31 -15.45 -6.79
CA SER A 115 -7.07 -15.61 -8.23
C SER A 115 -6.01 -16.68 -8.54
N PRO A 116 -5.97 -17.23 -9.77
CA PRO A 116 -4.90 -18.13 -10.19
C PRO A 116 -3.56 -17.42 -10.45
N LEU A 117 -3.47 -16.08 -10.24
CA LEU A 117 -2.26 -15.31 -10.52
C LEU A 117 -1.10 -15.65 -9.59
N LEU A 118 -1.40 -16.01 -8.34
CA LEU A 118 -0.41 -16.49 -7.38
C LEU A 118 -0.23 -18.00 -7.53
N SER A 119 1.00 -18.45 -7.71
CA SER A 119 1.35 -19.86 -7.57
C SER A 119 1.08 -20.36 -6.15
N SER A 120 0.97 -21.67 -5.97
CA SER A 120 0.85 -22.26 -4.63
C SER A 120 2.04 -21.91 -3.73
N LYS A 121 3.25 -21.77 -4.31
CA LYS A 121 4.47 -21.38 -3.60
C LYS A 121 4.40 -19.92 -3.11
N GLU A 122 3.99 -18.99 -3.97
CA GLU A 122 3.80 -17.57 -3.62
C GLU A 122 2.76 -17.41 -2.52
N ARG A 123 1.59 -18.08 -2.65
CA ARG A 123 0.55 -18.06 -1.62
C ARG A 123 1.07 -18.57 -0.29
N ALA A 124 1.78 -19.69 -0.27
CA ALA A 124 2.26 -20.27 0.97
C ALA A 124 3.26 -19.40 1.73
N ASN A 125 3.88 -18.39 1.09
CA ASN A 125 4.95 -17.55 1.66
C ASN A 125 4.67 -16.05 1.47
N LEU A 126 3.42 -15.63 1.64
CA LEU A 126 2.98 -14.26 1.35
C LEU A 126 3.26 -13.31 2.51
N VAL A 127 3.90 -12.17 2.23
CA VAL A 127 4.02 -11.02 3.14
C VAL A 127 3.35 -9.82 2.49
N VAL A 128 2.45 -9.17 3.22
CA VAL A 128 1.74 -7.98 2.70
C VAL A 128 2.42 -6.73 3.21
N VAL A 129 2.80 -5.85 2.29
CA VAL A 129 3.33 -4.52 2.56
C VAL A 129 2.27 -3.50 2.17
N SER A 130 1.89 -2.61 3.08
CA SER A 130 0.82 -1.64 2.81
C SER A 130 1.17 -0.27 3.34
N HIS A 131 0.82 0.78 2.58
CA HIS A 131 1.10 2.17 2.93
C HIS A 131 -0.17 2.96 3.22
N SER A 132 -0.19 3.73 4.31
CA SER A 132 -1.29 4.66 4.64
C SER A 132 -2.66 3.97 4.59
N ALA A 133 -3.61 4.51 3.82
CA ALA A 133 -4.93 3.93 3.67
C ALA A 133 -4.95 2.57 2.95
N GLY A 134 -3.84 2.17 2.30
CA GLY A 134 -3.68 0.83 1.73
C GLY A 134 -3.71 -0.28 2.79
N VAL A 135 -3.47 0.06 4.05
CA VAL A 135 -3.55 -0.85 5.21
C VAL A 135 -4.96 -1.39 5.44
N ALA A 136 -5.99 -0.66 4.99
CA ALA A 136 -7.38 -1.10 5.11
C ALA A 136 -7.60 -2.45 4.42
N ALA A 137 -7.09 -2.62 3.20
CA ALA A 137 -7.33 -3.80 2.38
C ALA A 137 -6.92 -5.12 3.08
N PRO A 138 -5.68 -5.29 3.59
CA PRO A 138 -5.30 -6.53 4.26
C PRO A 138 -5.97 -6.68 5.63
N VAL A 139 -6.26 -5.59 6.35
CA VAL A 139 -6.95 -5.66 7.65
C VAL A 139 -8.38 -6.16 7.48
N TYR A 140 -9.13 -5.64 6.51
CA TYR A 140 -10.47 -6.15 6.18
C TYR A 140 -10.42 -7.58 5.65
N ALA A 141 -9.54 -7.86 4.68
CA ALA A 141 -9.39 -9.21 4.14
C ALA A 141 -9.08 -10.23 5.25
N TYR A 142 -8.24 -9.89 6.23
CA TYR A 142 -7.96 -10.77 7.36
C TYR A 142 -9.13 -10.91 8.34
N SER A 143 -9.87 -9.82 8.59
CA SER A 143 -10.94 -9.81 9.58
C SER A 143 -12.25 -10.43 9.07
N GLU A 144 -12.51 -10.34 7.77
CA GLU A 144 -13.80 -10.74 7.17
C GLU A 144 -13.73 -12.05 6.39
N CYS A 145 -12.53 -12.49 6.01
CA CYS A 145 -12.39 -13.76 5.33
C CYS A 145 -12.60 -14.91 6.32
N GLN A 146 -13.60 -15.75 6.02
CA GLN A 146 -13.84 -17.00 6.76
C GLN A 146 -12.72 -18.04 6.56
N LEU A 147 -11.95 -17.89 5.47
CA LEU A 147 -10.78 -18.70 5.18
C LEU A 147 -9.57 -17.92 5.69
N ASP A 148 -8.80 -18.47 6.62
CA ASP A 148 -7.55 -17.86 7.09
C ASP A 148 -6.71 -17.46 5.85
N PRO A 149 -6.57 -16.15 5.54
CA PRO A 149 -5.88 -15.76 4.33
C PRO A 149 -4.42 -16.19 4.46
N PRO A 150 -3.74 -16.56 3.36
CA PRO A 150 -2.40 -17.16 3.43
C PRO A 150 -1.31 -16.10 3.67
N ILE A 151 -1.56 -15.15 4.58
CA ILE A 151 -0.69 -14.02 4.93
C ILE A 151 0.15 -14.43 6.13
N ARG A 152 1.47 -14.49 5.95
CA ARG A 152 2.42 -14.84 7.03
C ARG A 152 2.77 -13.66 7.91
N SER A 153 2.87 -12.47 7.33
CA SER A 153 3.13 -11.25 8.10
C SER A 153 2.63 -10.00 7.38
N LEU A 154 2.46 -8.95 8.17
CA LEU A 154 2.10 -7.61 7.72
C LEU A 154 3.29 -6.67 7.93
N VAL A 155 3.58 -5.85 6.91
CA VAL A 155 4.51 -4.71 7.00
C VAL A 155 3.72 -3.45 6.69
N LEU A 156 3.36 -2.72 7.73
CA LEU A 156 2.52 -1.53 7.64
C LEU A 156 3.41 -0.29 7.65
N ILE A 157 3.38 0.48 6.57
CA ILE A 157 4.16 1.71 6.41
C ILE A 157 3.23 2.89 6.59
N GLU A 158 3.51 3.74 7.59
CA GLU A 158 2.69 4.90 7.93
C GLU A 158 1.19 4.58 8.04
N PRO A 159 0.80 3.55 8.83
CA PRO A 159 -0.59 3.11 8.86
C PRO A 159 -1.51 4.21 9.38
N THR A 160 -2.60 4.44 8.68
CA THR A 160 -3.62 5.42 9.09
C THR A 160 -4.59 4.76 10.07
N VAL A 161 -4.12 4.57 11.31
CA VAL A 161 -4.83 3.92 12.42
C VAL A 161 -4.96 4.85 13.61
N PHE A 162 -6.17 4.96 14.17
CA PHE A 162 -6.47 5.88 15.27
C PHE A 162 -7.44 5.25 16.28
N ASP A 163 -7.47 5.79 17.50
CA ASP A 163 -8.48 5.43 18.48
C ASP A 163 -9.80 6.16 18.23
N SER A 164 -10.90 5.59 18.74
CA SER A 164 -12.24 6.20 18.62
C SER A 164 -12.33 7.62 19.20
N SER A 165 -11.49 7.94 20.19
CA SER A 165 -11.37 9.29 20.76
C SER A 165 -10.86 10.34 19.77
N ASP A 166 -10.16 9.93 18.72
CA ASP A 166 -9.53 10.83 17.75
C ASP A 166 -10.42 11.09 16.51
N THR A 167 -11.59 10.43 16.41
CA THR A 167 -12.53 10.52 15.27
C THR A 167 -12.83 11.96 14.87
N GLY A 168 -13.19 12.82 15.84
CA GLY A 168 -13.58 14.19 15.55
C GLY A 168 -12.45 15.06 14.98
N ILE A 169 -11.20 14.76 15.31
CA ILE A 169 -10.02 15.45 14.77
C ILE A 169 -9.72 14.92 13.37
N PHE A 170 -9.81 13.59 13.18
CA PHE A 170 -9.62 12.94 11.89
C PHE A 170 -10.63 13.41 10.84
N GLU A 171 -11.91 13.53 11.22
CA GLU A 171 -12.95 14.11 10.38
C GLU A 171 -12.64 15.52 9.91
N GLN A 172 -12.18 16.38 10.81
CA GLN A 172 -11.82 17.76 10.47
C GLN A 172 -10.67 17.80 9.48
N TRP A 173 -9.68 16.92 9.67
CA TRP A 173 -8.57 16.78 8.74
C TRP A 173 -9.05 16.29 7.37
N ILE A 174 -9.87 15.25 7.30
CA ILE A 174 -10.48 14.74 6.06
C ILE A 174 -11.23 15.86 5.32
N ARG A 175 -12.09 16.62 6.00
CA ARG A 175 -12.84 17.74 5.38
C ARG A 175 -11.92 18.79 4.76
N ARG A 176 -10.79 19.10 5.41
CA ARG A 176 -9.77 20.02 4.88
C ARG A 176 -9.05 19.42 3.67
N THR A 177 -8.66 18.16 3.75
CA THR A 177 -8.01 17.41 2.67
C THR A 177 -8.92 17.32 1.45
N GLU A 178 -10.20 16.99 1.63
CA GLU A 178 -11.18 16.98 0.53
C GLU A 178 -11.30 18.33 -0.15
N LYS A 179 -11.41 19.42 0.64
CA LYS A 179 -11.49 20.77 0.08
C LYS A 179 -10.23 21.12 -0.71
N PHE A 180 -9.06 20.74 -0.19
CA PHE A 180 -7.80 20.92 -0.89
C PHE A 180 -7.78 20.16 -2.23
N ILE A 181 -8.13 18.87 -2.23
CA ILE A 181 -8.14 18.02 -3.43
C ILE A 181 -9.14 18.56 -4.46
N LYS A 182 -10.37 18.92 -4.06
CA LYS A 182 -11.40 19.46 -4.97
C LYS A 182 -10.97 20.75 -5.69
N ASN A 183 -10.04 21.51 -5.10
CA ASN A 183 -9.53 22.76 -5.66
C ASN A 183 -8.27 22.57 -6.51
N GLN A 184 -7.77 21.34 -6.67
CA GLN A 184 -6.63 21.08 -7.53
C GLN A 184 -7.00 21.23 -9.00
N LYS A 185 -6.04 21.68 -9.80
CA LYS A 185 -6.13 21.65 -11.27
C LYS A 185 -6.25 20.20 -11.73
N THR A 186 -7.13 19.92 -12.69
CA THR A 186 -7.44 18.55 -13.18
C THR A 186 -6.81 18.21 -14.52
N ALA A 187 -6.40 19.23 -15.27
CA ALA A 187 -5.93 19.09 -16.63
C ALA A 187 -4.77 20.05 -16.87
N TRP A 188 -3.73 19.60 -17.58
CA TRP A 188 -2.52 20.37 -17.89
C TRP A 188 -2.14 20.18 -19.35
N THR A 189 -1.44 21.16 -19.91
CA THR A 189 -0.99 21.07 -21.31
C THR A 189 0.22 20.16 -21.47
N THR A 190 1.02 20.01 -20.41
CA THR A 190 2.19 19.12 -20.37
C THR A 190 2.31 18.41 -19.03
N ILE A 191 3.02 17.29 -19.02
CA ILE A 191 3.35 16.56 -17.79
C ILE A 191 4.25 17.40 -16.87
N ASP A 192 5.19 18.17 -17.42
CA ASP A 192 6.07 19.05 -16.63
C ASP A 192 5.28 20.15 -15.88
N GLU A 193 4.25 20.71 -16.52
CA GLU A 193 3.33 21.65 -15.88
C GLU A 193 2.58 20.97 -14.71
N ALA A 194 2.10 19.74 -14.92
CA ALA A 194 1.43 18.97 -13.87
C ALA A 194 2.37 18.66 -12.69
N MET A 195 3.59 18.20 -12.97
CA MET A 195 4.60 17.87 -11.98
C MET A 195 5.05 19.09 -11.16
N SER A 196 5.17 20.26 -11.79
CA SER A 196 5.52 21.51 -11.10
C SER A 196 4.36 22.09 -10.28
N THR A 197 3.10 21.82 -10.65
CA THR A 197 1.93 22.29 -9.89
C THR A 197 1.78 21.57 -8.54
N ASN A 198 2.13 20.28 -8.47
CA ASN A 198 1.97 19.50 -7.24
C ASN A 198 3.18 19.61 -6.31
N LYS A 199 3.07 20.47 -5.30
CA LYS A 199 4.13 20.72 -4.31
C LYS A 199 4.51 19.49 -3.46
N ILE A 200 3.62 18.50 -3.34
CA ILE A 200 3.94 17.27 -2.59
C ILE A 200 4.95 16.44 -3.40
N TRP A 201 4.70 16.25 -4.69
CA TRP A 201 5.58 15.47 -5.56
C TRP A 201 6.98 16.08 -5.68
N GLN A 202 7.12 17.40 -5.53
CA GLN A 202 8.43 18.05 -5.55
C GLN A 202 9.37 17.57 -4.43
N LYS A 203 8.81 17.13 -3.29
CA LYS A 203 9.55 16.59 -2.14
C LYS A 203 9.99 15.14 -2.32
N PHE A 204 9.39 14.42 -3.27
CA PHE A 204 9.69 13.01 -3.48
C PHE A 204 11.07 12.80 -4.09
N HIS A 205 11.60 11.60 -3.88
CA HIS A 205 12.86 11.17 -4.46
C HIS A 205 12.86 11.33 -5.99
N PRO A 206 13.96 11.76 -6.63
CA PRO A 206 14.01 11.97 -8.08
C PRO A 206 13.52 10.77 -8.91
N GLU A 207 13.91 9.55 -8.54
CA GLU A 207 13.46 8.32 -9.21
C GLU A 207 11.93 8.14 -9.12
N VAL A 208 11.34 8.45 -7.96
CA VAL A 208 9.89 8.38 -7.75
C VAL A 208 9.17 9.42 -8.60
N ARG A 209 9.72 10.64 -8.72
CA ARG A 209 9.15 11.68 -9.60
C ARG A 209 9.17 11.27 -11.06
N THR A 210 10.24 10.61 -11.52
CA THR A 210 10.32 10.06 -12.88
C THR A 210 9.21 9.02 -13.11
N ILE A 211 8.97 8.13 -12.13
CA ILE A 211 7.86 7.18 -12.21
C ILE A 211 6.52 7.91 -12.33
N ILE A 212 6.25 8.90 -11.47
CA ILE A 212 5.00 9.67 -11.52
C ILE A 212 4.81 10.32 -12.89
N ALA A 213 5.82 11.03 -13.39
CA ALA A 213 5.78 11.68 -14.70
C ALA A 213 5.41 10.69 -15.82
N ASN A 214 5.92 9.46 -15.74
CA ASN A 214 5.71 8.46 -16.77
C ASN A 214 4.40 7.67 -16.63
N THR A 215 3.87 7.50 -15.41
CA THR A 215 2.81 6.51 -15.16
C THR A 215 1.54 7.06 -14.52
N PHE A 216 1.55 8.27 -13.93
CA PHE A 216 0.37 8.80 -13.23
C PHE A 216 -0.60 9.54 -14.14
N PHE A 217 -0.17 9.87 -15.36
CA PHE A 217 -0.95 10.69 -16.30
C PHE A 217 -1.56 9.88 -17.44
N ARG A 218 -2.61 10.43 -18.02
CA ARG A 218 -3.23 9.96 -19.25
C ARG A 218 -3.56 11.15 -20.15
N HIS A 219 -3.61 10.89 -21.45
CA HIS A 219 -4.14 11.86 -22.40
C HIS A 219 -5.65 12.00 -22.25
N THR A 220 -6.13 13.22 -22.39
CA THR A 220 -7.55 13.57 -22.48
C THR A 220 -7.88 14.11 -23.86
N ARG A 221 -9.17 14.34 -24.14
CA ARG A 221 -9.61 14.91 -25.42
C ARG A 221 -9.14 16.38 -25.50
N GLY A 222 -8.27 16.71 -26.47
CA GLY A 222 -7.80 18.08 -26.69
C GLY A 222 -6.32 18.33 -26.43
N SER A 223 -5.47 17.30 -26.48
CA SER A 223 -4.02 17.37 -26.21
C SER A 223 -3.62 17.62 -24.76
N ASP A 224 -4.58 17.73 -23.85
CA ASP A 224 -4.34 17.89 -22.42
C ASP A 224 -4.06 16.56 -21.72
N PHE A 225 -3.38 16.63 -20.58
CA PHE A 225 -3.10 15.53 -19.66
C PHE A 225 -3.94 15.66 -18.39
N SER A 226 -4.46 14.55 -17.88
CA SER A 226 -5.01 14.46 -16.52
C SER A 226 -4.30 13.36 -15.75
N THR A 227 -4.44 13.37 -14.42
CA THR A 227 -4.11 12.18 -13.62
C THR A 227 -5.04 11.02 -14.00
N LYS A 228 -4.54 9.78 -13.85
CA LYS A 228 -5.33 8.55 -14.04
C LYS A 228 -6.39 8.37 -12.96
N THR A 229 -6.06 8.73 -11.73
CA THR A 229 -7.03 8.86 -10.64
C THR A 229 -7.74 10.19 -10.78
N SER A 230 -9.07 10.20 -10.95
CA SER A 230 -9.83 11.45 -11.01
C SER A 230 -9.99 12.07 -9.61
N ILE A 231 -10.11 13.41 -9.55
CA ILE A 231 -10.38 14.14 -8.30
C ILE A 231 -11.60 13.56 -7.57
N ALA A 232 -12.67 13.21 -8.31
CA ALA A 232 -13.88 12.64 -7.71
C ALA A 232 -13.59 11.33 -6.96
N GLN A 233 -12.74 10.47 -7.54
CA GLN A 233 -12.38 9.19 -6.93
C GLN A 233 -11.37 9.34 -5.79
N GLU A 234 -10.41 10.25 -5.93
CA GLU A 234 -9.45 10.57 -4.85
C GLU A 234 -10.17 11.14 -3.63
N VAL A 235 -11.07 12.11 -3.84
CA VAL A 235 -11.96 12.64 -2.79
C VAL A 235 -12.80 11.54 -2.18
N SER A 236 -13.40 10.67 -3.01
CA SER A 236 -14.23 9.57 -2.51
C SER A 236 -13.44 8.68 -1.54
N ALA A 237 -12.19 8.36 -1.87
CA ALA A 237 -11.30 7.56 -1.04
C ALA A 237 -11.00 8.13 0.35
N PHE A 238 -11.24 9.43 0.58
CA PHE A 238 -11.12 10.07 1.91
C PHE A 238 -12.44 10.15 2.68
N LYS A 239 -13.60 9.91 2.06
CA LYS A 239 -14.91 10.13 2.70
C LYS A 239 -15.22 9.17 3.84
N GLU A 240 -14.50 8.07 3.94
CA GLU A 240 -14.81 7.01 4.88
C GLU A 240 -14.02 7.18 6.18
N VAL A 241 -14.37 8.24 6.91
CA VAL A 241 -13.74 8.63 8.18
C VAL A 241 -13.70 7.47 9.19
N ALA A 242 -14.80 6.70 9.27
CA ALA A 242 -14.94 5.61 10.22
C ALA A 242 -13.84 4.55 10.08
N LEU A 243 -13.19 4.46 8.92
CA LEU A 243 -12.15 3.48 8.64
C LEU A 243 -10.91 3.63 9.51
N GLY A 244 -10.43 4.85 9.78
CA GLY A 244 -9.18 5.00 10.55
C GLY A 244 -9.30 4.36 11.94
N VAL A 245 -10.50 4.46 12.52
CA VAL A 245 -10.85 3.87 13.81
C VAL A 245 -11.17 2.39 13.70
N ASP A 246 -12.01 1.99 12.73
CA ASP A 246 -12.37 0.58 12.52
C ASP A 246 -11.14 -0.29 12.19
N ILE A 247 -10.23 0.22 11.34
CA ILE A 247 -8.96 -0.44 11.02
C ILE A 247 -8.10 -0.55 12.28
N GLY A 248 -8.04 0.49 13.12
CA GLY A 248 -7.30 0.44 14.40
C GLY A 248 -7.81 -0.67 15.32
N GLN A 249 -9.12 -0.75 15.50
CA GLN A 249 -9.77 -1.78 16.32
C GLN A 249 -9.52 -3.20 15.77
N ARG A 250 -9.74 -3.38 14.46
CA ARG A 250 -9.53 -4.67 13.78
C ARG A 250 -8.07 -5.10 13.84
N LEU A 251 -7.14 -4.17 13.60
CA LEU A 251 -5.70 -4.44 13.68
C LEU A 251 -5.30 -4.94 15.07
N GLY A 252 -5.89 -4.39 16.14
CA GLY A 252 -5.70 -4.89 17.51
C GLY A 252 -6.01 -6.39 17.67
N SER A 253 -6.95 -6.94 16.90
CA SER A 253 -7.27 -8.38 16.88
C SER A 253 -6.37 -9.23 15.98
N ILE A 254 -5.66 -8.61 15.04
CA ILE A 254 -4.78 -9.26 14.07
C ILE A 254 -3.36 -9.36 14.59
N ILE A 255 -2.84 -8.30 15.22
CA ILE A 255 -1.45 -8.25 15.70
C ILE A 255 -1.06 -9.48 16.55
N PRO A 256 -1.90 -10.00 17.46
CA PRO A 256 -1.54 -11.19 18.25
C PRO A 256 -1.50 -12.50 17.43
N LYS A 257 -2.08 -12.52 16.22
CA LYS A 257 -2.24 -13.72 15.39
C LYS A 257 -1.12 -13.89 14.37
N ILE A 258 -0.61 -12.79 13.81
CA ILE A 258 0.46 -12.82 12.81
C ILE A 258 1.50 -11.72 13.08
N PRO A 259 2.80 -11.99 12.80
CA PRO A 259 3.84 -10.98 12.89
C PRO A 259 3.45 -9.70 12.13
N THR A 260 3.38 -8.59 12.86
CA THR A 260 3.03 -7.28 12.31
C THR A 260 4.17 -6.31 12.57
N HIS A 261 4.71 -5.74 11.50
CA HIS A 261 5.82 -4.81 11.51
C HIS A 261 5.33 -3.41 11.15
N ILE A 262 5.78 -2.39 11.89
CA ILE A 262 5.49 -0.98 11.63
C ILE A 262 6.74 -0.29 11.09
N ILE A 263 6.59 0.47 10.02
CA ILE A 263 7.60 1.40 9.49
C ILE A 263 6.96 2.79 9.43
N TYR A 264 7.65 3.83 9.89
CA TYR A 264 7.12 5.20 9.84
C TYR A 264 8.25 6.22 9.66
N GLY A 265 7.96 7.36 9.06
CA GLY A 265 8.84 8.51 8.95
C GLY A 265 8.89 9.31 10.24
N SER A 266 10.08 9.72 10.68
CA SER A 266 10.25 10.42 11.95
C SER A 266 9.86 11.91 11.90
N ARG A 267 9.57 12.47 10.73
CA ARG A 267 9.20 13.87 10.52
C ARG A 267 7.69 14.05 10.71
N ARG A 268 7.34 14.88 11.69
CA ARG A 268 5.96 15.09 12.18
C ARG A 268 5.31 16.32 11.52
N ASP A 269 5.26 16.34 10.19
CA ASP A 269 4.81 17.51 9.40
C ASP A 269 3.60 17.26 8.49
N TYR A 270 3.08 16.03 8.46
CA TYR A 270 1.93 15.67 7.63
C TYR A 270 0.60 15.75 8.41
N TRP A 271 0.55 15.14 9.58
CA TRP A 271 -0.65 15.10 10.42
C TRP A 271 -0.75 16.34 11.31
N PRO A 272 -1.97 16.83 11.61
CA PRO A 272 -2.20 17.69 12.75
C PRO A 272 -1.57 17.09 14.00
N LYS A 273 -0.90 17.91 14.82
CA LYS A 273 -0.16 17.47 16.01
C LYS A 273 -0.93 16.46 16.88
N ALA A 274 -2.22 16.68 17.10
CA ALA A 274 -3.04 15.77 17.91
C ALA A 274 -3.23 14.37 17.29
N LEU A 275 -3.40 14.28 15.96
CA LEU A 275 -3.48 12.99 15.26
C LEU A 275 -2.12 12.29 15.21
N ASP A 276 -1.07 13.07 15.04
CA ASP A 276 0.28 12.56 15.08
C ASP A 276 0.61 11.96 16.46
N GLU A 277 0.27 12.68 17.54
CA GLU A 277 0.36 12.16 18.91
C GLU A 277 -0.51 10.91 19.12
N ALA A 278 -1.71 10.85 18.51
CA ALA A 278 -2.57 9.66 18.57
C ALA A 278 -1.93 8.43 17.94
N PHE A 279 -1.37 8.57 16.75
CA PHE A 279 -0.63 7.52 16.07
C PHE A 279 0.51 6.97 16.93
N PHE A 280 1.33 7.86 17.51
CA PHE A 280 2.45 7.43 18.36
C PHE A 280 2.01 6.84 19.70
N ARG A 281 0.90 7.31 20.29
CA ARG A 281 0.31 6.67 21.47
C ARG A 281 -0.10 5.23 21.15
N LEU A 282 -0.75 4.99 20.01
CA LEU A 282 -1.15 3.65 19.57
C LEU A 282 0.08 2.75 19.40
N ILE A 283 1.11 3.22 18.68
CA ILE A 283 2.35 2.46 18.51
C ILE A 283 2.97 2.11 19.87
N HIS A 284 3.07 3.09 20.78
CA HIS A 284 3.65 2.90 22.09
C HIS A 284 2.87 1.88 22.94
N ASN A 285 1.55 2.02 23.00
CA ASN A 285 0.67 1.16 23.78
C ASN A 285 0.70 -0.30 23.31
N HIS A 286 0.88 -0.51 22.00
CA HIS A 286 0.93 -1.85 21.40
C HIS A 286 2.34 -2.30 21.01
N GLN A 287 3.39 -1.59 21.43
CA GLN A 287 4.77 -1.84 20.98
C GLN A 287 5.22 -3.29 21.21
N HIS A 288 4.82 -3.89 22.35
CA HIS A 288 5.15 -5.26 22.72
C HIS A 288 4.45 -6.33 21.86
N ASN A 289 3.38 -5.95 21.16
CA ASN A 289 2.64 -6.86 20.27
C ASN A 289 3.18 -6.80 18.83
N PHE A 290 3.84 -5.72 18.44
CA PHE A 290 4.46 -5.63 17.11
C PHE A 290 5.75 -6.47 17.05
N ALA A 291 5.93 -7.16 15.93
CA ALA A 291 7.16 -7.91 15.65
C ALA A 291 8.37 -6.98 15.46
N SER A 292 8.15 -5.78 14.91
CA SER A 292 9.13 -4.70 14.95
C SER A 292 8.48 -3.33 14.72
N VAL A 293 9.11 -2.27 15.21
CA VAL A 293 8.74 -0.87 14.94
C VAL A 293 10.00 -0.14 14.46
N THR A 294 9.98 0.42 13.25
CA THR A 294 11.18 0.99 12.61
C THR A 294 10.94 2.42 12.11
N PRO A 295 11.55 3.45 12.74
CA PRO A 295 11.54 4.80 12.20
C PRO A 295 12.47 4.93 10.99
N ILE A 296 12.09 5.76 10.02
CA ILE A 296 12.91 6.25 8.92
C ILE A 296 13.25 7.71 9.23
N ALA A 297 14.53 7.96 9.51
CA ALA A 297 14.98 9.26 10.02
C ALA A 297 14.80 10.36 8.97
N GLY A 298 14.16 11.47 9.37
CA GLY A 298 14.01 12.68 8.55
C GLY A 298 12.85 12.69 7.55
N GLU A 299 12.16 11.56 7.39
CA GLU A 299 11.10 11.38 6.39
C GLU A 299 9.71 11.59 6.97
N SER A 300 8.75 11.99 6.14
CA SER A 300 7.35 12.21 6.53
C SER A 300 6.47 10.98 6.28
N HIS A 301 5.15 11.17 6.36
CA HIS A 301 4.11 10.22 5.94
C HIS A 301 4.31 9.60 4.54
N PHE A 302 5.07 10.28 3.68
CA PHE A 302 5.43 9.79 2.35
C PHE A 302 6.82 9.12 2.32
N ALA A 303 7.29 8.56 3.44
CA ALA A 303 8.57 7.86 3.53
C ALA A 303 8.86 6.90 2.35
N PRO A 304 7.91 6.09 1.83
CA PRO A 304 8.16 5.26 0.65
C PRO A 304 8.54 6.04 -0.61
N GLN A 305 8.02 7.27 -0.75
CA GLN A 305 8.26 8.15 -1.90
C GLN A 305 9.44 9.10 -1.68
N GLU A 306 9.74 9.47 -0.43
CA GLU A 306 10.84 10.38 -0.09
C GLU A 306 12.19 9.64 0.04
N ALA A 307 12.19 8.44 0.64
CA ALA A 307 13.39 7.63 0.86
C ALA A 307 13.19 6.14 0.51
N PRO A 308 12.92 5.81 -0.76
CA PRO A 308 12.62 4.44 -1.19
C PRO A 308 13.70 3.43 -0.79
N ALA A 309 14.99 3.80 -0.82
CA ALA A 309 16.08 2.90 -0.43
C ALA A 309 16.07 2.55 1.07
N GLN A 310 15.76 3.52 1.94
CA GLN A 310 15.68 3.28 3.38
C GLN A 310 14.47 2.41 3.71
N VAL A 311 13.32 2.70 3.08
CA VAL A 311 12.10 1.90 3.24
C VAL A 311 12.28 0.48 2.73
N ALA A 312 12.91 0.28 1.56
CA ALA A 312 13.25 -1.04 1.05
C ALA A 312 14.12 -1.84 2.03
N THR A 313 15.12 -1.19 2.63
CA THR A 313 15.98 -1.82 3.66
C THR A 313 15.16 -2.26 4.88
N SER A 314 14.22 -1.43 5.34
CA SER A 314 13.36 -1.74 6.48
C SER A 314 12.35 -2.83 6.19
N ILE A 315 11.76 -2.84 4.99
CA ILE A 315 10.90 -3.94 4.52
C ILE A 315 11.69 -5.26 4.53
N TYR A 316 12.89 -5.27 3.94
CA TYR A 316 13.71 -6.48 3.89
C TYR A 316 14.08 -7.00 5.29
N LYS A 317 14.41 -6.10 6.23
CA LYS A 317 14.66 -6.47 7.63
C LYS A 317 13.42 -7.10 8.28
N ALA A 318 12.22 -6.56 8.03
CA ALA A 318 10.97 -7.13 8.53
C ALA A 318 10.73 -8.54 7.98
N VAL A 319 10.96 -8.75 6.68
CA VAL A 319 10.85 -10.05 6.02
C VAL A 319 11.84 -11.06 6.62
N VAL A 320 13.11 -10.69 6.82
CA VAL A 320 14.11 -11.53 7.49
C VAL A 320 13.66 -11.90 8.91
N ALA A 321 13.14 -10.93 9.67
CA ALA A 321 12.68 -11.18 11.03
C ALA A 321 11.51 -12.18 11.07
N THR A 322 10.55 -12.07 10.14
CA THR A 322 9.46 -13.04 10.00
C THR A 322 10.02 -14.44 9.71
N ALA A 323 10.89 -14.59 8.71
CA ALA A 323 11.45 -15.88 8.31
C ALA A 323 12.24 -16.57 9.45
N LEU A 324 12.96 -15.79 10.27
CA LEU A 324 13.67 -16.30 11.43
C LEU A 324 12.74 -16.77 12.55
N GLN A 325 11.59 -16.14 12.74
CA GLN A 325 10.61 -16.55 13.76
C GLN A 325 10.04 -17.95 13.46
N GLU A 326 9.77 -18.25 12.19
CA GLU A 326 9.24 -19.55 11.75
C GLU A 326 10.26 -20.70 11.88
N SER A 327 11.55 -20.37 11.77
CA SER A 327 12.62 -21.36 11.90
C SER A 327 12.82 -21.87 13.33
N ARG A 328 12.25 -21.18 14.32
CA ARG A 328 12.35 -21.61 15.72
C ARG A 328 11.43 -22.81 15.91
N PRO A 329 11.94 -23.97 16.38
CA PRO A 329 11.08 -25.09 16.68
C PRO A 329 10.04 -24.63 17.70
N VAL A 330 8.76 -24.77 17.38
CA VAL A 330 7.69 -24.58 18.34
C VAL A 330 7.93 -25.61 19.43
N SER A 331 8.49 -25.18 20.56
CA SER A 331 8.63 -26.01 21.74
C SER A 331 7.22 -26.40 22.13
N ARG A 332 6.81 -27.63 21.77
CA ARG A 332 5.53 -28.20 22.18
C ARG A 332 5.53 -28.22 23.70
N LEU A 333 4.81 -27.28 24.31
CA LEU A 333 4.49 -27.26 25.74
C LEU A 333 3.47 -28.35 26.05
#